data_AF-A0A972AZU7-F1
#
_entry.id   AF-A0A972AZU7-F1
#
_cell.length_a   1.000
_cell.length_b   1.000
_cell.length_c   1.000
_cell.angle_alpha   90.00
_cell.angle_beta   90.00
_cell.angle_gamma   90.00
#
_symmetry.space_group_name_H-M   'P 1'
#
loop_
_entity.id
_entity.type
_entity.pdbx_description
1 polymer ?
#
loop_
_entity_poly.entity_id
_entity_poly.type
_entity_poly.pdbx_seq_one_letter_code
_entity_poly.pdbx_strand_id
1 'polypeptide(L)'
;MERLRVSIDLLETRVGARLFRIALLHVVLEESDISAEELGRRVDPSDEDLEILKLFSRNYVAEGENYTDKVVKNELATIVKLMDRIANFEDLFLRVNKVMGFNPESSKIAFKYVAETVDLLSNVEKQYPKESKDWEYPLRYQSTRLKDYLMI
;
A
#
# COMPACT_ATOMS: atom_id res chain seq x y z
N MET A 1 -21.17 6.18 -28.82
CA MET A 1 -21.14 5.24 -27.68
C MET A 1 -19.87 4.40 -27.69
N GLU A 2 -19.54 3.73 -28.80
CA GLU A 2 -18.35 2.86 -28.91
C GLU A 2 -17.00 3.57 -28.67
N ARG A 3 -16.79 4.78 -29.23
CA ARG A 3 -15.58 5.59 -28.95
C ARG A 3 -15.46 6.04 -27.49
N LEU A 4 -16.57 6.22 -26.78
CA LEU A 4 -16.54 6.63 -25.37
C LEU A 4 -16.10 5.46 -24.50
N ARG A 5 -16.57 4.25 -24.83
CA ARG A 5 -16.23 3.00 -24.15
C ARG A 5 -14.75 2.64 -24.32
N VAL A 6 -14.22 2.71 -25.55
CA VAL A 6 -12.78 2.47 -25.80
C VAL A 6 -11.90 3.43 -25.01
N SER A 7 -12.29 4.69 -24.86
CA SER A 7 -11.54 5.67 -24.07
C SER A 7 -11.55 5.36 -22.57
N ILE A 8 -12.66 4.85 -22.04
CA ILE A 8 -12.79 4.43 -20.63
C ILE A 8 -11.93 3.18 -20.38
N ASP A 9 -12.03 2.16 -21.23
CA ASP A 9 -11.26 0.92 -21.08
C ASP A 9 -9.74 1.19 -21.14
N LEU A 10 -9.31 2.14 -21.98
CA LEU A 10 -7.91 2.58 -22.07
C LEU A 10 -7.46 3.35 -20.81
N LEU A 11 -8.34 4.15 -20.20
CA LEU A 11 -8.06 4.86 -18.95
C LEU A 11 -7.90 3.86 -17.80
N GLU A 12 -8.81 2.89 -17.68
CA GLU A 12 -8.73 1.84 -16.66
C GLU A 12 -7.48 0.98 -16.81
N THR A 13 -7.13 0.60 -18.05
CA THR A 13 -5.91 -0.16 -18.34
C THR A 13 -4.64 0.61 -17.94
N ARG A 14 -4.60 1.92 -18.22
CA ARG A 14 -3.47 2.78 -17.83
C ARG A 14 -3.34 2.90 -16.32
N VAL A 15 -4.46 3.07 -15.60
CA VAL A 15 -4.48 3.13 -14.14
C VAL A 15 -4.03 1.79 -13.54
N GLY A 16 -4.50 0.66 -14.08
CA GLY A 16 -4.09 -0.68 -13.65
C GLY A 16 -2.59 -0.93 -13.85
N ALA A 17 -2.05 -0.60 -15.03
CA ALA A 17 -0.62 -0.74 -15.31
C ALA A 17 0.24 0.15 -14.39
N ARG A 18 -0.23 1.36 -14.12
CA ARG A 18 0.41 2.29 -13.18
C ARG A 18 0.42 1.73 -11.76
N LEU A 19 -0.73 1.26 -11.26
CA LEU A 19 -0.85 0.63 -9.94
C LEU A 19 0.08 -0.58 -9.80
N PHE A 20 0.15 -1.43 -10.83
CA PHE A 20 1.04 -2.60 -10.84
C PHE A 20 2.52 -2.21 -10.75
N ARG A 21 2.95 -1.21 -11.53
CA ARG A 21 4.32 -0.70 -11.47
C ARG A 21 4.67 -0.12 -10.09
N ILE A 22 3.77 0.67 -9.51
CA ILE A 22 3.97 1.19 -8.14
C ILE A 22 4.07 0.02 -7.14
N ALA A 23 3.18 -0.98 -7.24
CA ALA A 23 3.22 -2.16 -6.37
C ALA A 23 4.52 -2.95 -6.48
N LEU A 24 5.11 -3.07 -7.67
CA LEU A 24 6.42 -3.73 -7.85
C LEU A 24 7.59 -2.96 -7.23
N LEU A 25 7.51 -1.63 -7.20
CA LEU A 25 8.62 -0.76 -6.83
C LEU A 25 8.50 -0.18 -5.41
N HIS A 26 7.36 -0.35 -4.74
CA HIS A 26 7.02 0.40 -3.52
C HIS A 26 8.02 0.23 -2.36
N VAL A 27 8.71 -0.90 -2.26
CA VAL A 27 9.71 -1.14 -1.20
C VAL A 27 11.12 -0.68 -1.57
N VAL A 28 11.39 -0.38 -2.83
CA VAL A 28 12.77 -0.24 -3.32
C VAL A 28 13.51 0.91 -2.61
N LEU A 29 12.85 2.06 -2.42
CA LEU A 29 13.45 3.21 -1.73
C LEU A 29 13.57 3.04 -0.20
N GLU A 30 12.83 2.08 0.38
CA GLU A 30 12.89 1.78 1.81
C GLU A 30 13.96 0.73 2.13
N GLU A 31 14.05 -0.30 1.29
CA GLU A 31 14.84 -1.51 1.55
C GLU A 31 16.19 -1.54 0.82
N SER A 32 16.53 -0.51 0.04
CA SER A 32 17.81 -0.42 -0.67
C SER A 32 18.46 0.95 -0.55
N ASP A 33 19.77 1.00 -0.79
CA ASP A 33 20.56 2.24 -0.72
C ASP A 33 20.43 3.13 -1.98
N ILE A 34 19.50 2.83 -2.89
CA ILE A 34 19.35 3.64 -4.11
C ILE A 34 18.55 4.91 -3.81
N SER A 35 18.98 6.03 -4.39
CA SER A 35 18.21 7.27 -4.33
C SER A 35 17.01 7.24 -5.28
N ALA A 36 16.01 8.09 -5.04
CA ALA A 36 14.91 8.31 -5.98
C ALA A 36 15.41 8.72 -7.37
N GLU A 37 16.49 9.50 -7.46
CA GLU A 37 17.10 9.86 -8.74
C GLU A 37 17.69 8.65 -9.47
N GLU A 38 18.40 7.78 -8.75
CA GLU A 38 18.98 6.56 -9.32
C GLU A 38 17.89 5.57 -9.74
N LEU A 39 16.83 5.43 -8.95
CA LEU A 39 15.65 4.65 -9.33
C LEU A 39 15.03 5.21 -10.62
N GLY A 40 14.89 6.54 -10.70
CA GLY A 40 14.41 7.25 -11.89
C GLY A 40 15.17 6.86 -13.15
N ARG A 41 16.50 6.83 -13.10
CA ARG A 41 17.36 6.45 -14.23
C ARG A 41 17.28 4.97 -14.61
N ARG A 42 17.01 4.07 -13.66
CA ARG A 42 17.04 2.61 -13.90
C ARG A 42 15.76 2.05 -14.48
N VAL A 43 14.62 2.57 -14.06
CA VAL A 43 13.31 2.01 -14.43
C VAL A 43 12.38 3.02 -15.09
N ASP A 44 12.85 4.25 -15.28
CA ASP A 44 12.16 5.33 -15.99
C ASP A 44 10.67 5.48 -15.58
N PRO A 45 10.35 5.58 -14.28
CA PRO A 45 9.00 5.93 -13.85
C PRO A 45 8.71 7.38 -14.22
N SER A 46 7.44 7.75 -14.39
CA SER A 46 7.10 9.17 -14.51
C SER A 46 7.45 9.90 -13.21
N ASP A 47 7.66 11.22 -13.28
CA ASP A 47 7.91 12.04 -12.08
C ASP A 47 6.81 11.86 -11.03
N GLU A 48 5.56 11.77 -11.47
CA GLU A 48 4.40 11.54 -10.60
C GLU A 48 4.46 10.18 -9.91
N ASP A 49 4.90 9.13 -10.61
CA ASP A 49 5.11 7.81 -10.01
C ASP A 49 6.27 7.80 -9.03
N LEU A 50 7.33 8.55 -9.34
CA LEU A 50 8.47 8.68 -8.43
C LEU A 50 8.07 9.40 -7.13
N GLU A 51 7.23 10.43 -7.21
CA GLU A 51 6.67 11.08 -6.02
C GLU A 51 5.78 10.13 -5.20
N ILE A 52 4.98 9.29 -5.85
CA ILE A 52 4.21 8.24 -5.17
C ILE A 52 5.13 7.23 -4.48
N LEU A 53 6.21 6.78 -5.15
CA LEU A 53 7.15 5.82 -4.58
C LEU A 53 7.86 6.37 -3.34
N LYS A 54 8.18 7.68 -3.32
CA LYS A 54 8.72 8.34 -2.12
C LYS A 54 7.77 8.29 -0.93
N LEU A 55 6.45 8.15 -1.14
CA LEU A 55 5.49 8.02 -0.03
C LEU A 55 5.71 6.74 0.78
N PHE A 56 6.18 5.67 0.13
CA PHE A 56 6.39 4.37 0.78
C PHE A 56 7.65 4.28 1.62
N SER A 57 8.57 5.23 1.50
CA SER A 57 9.81 5.23 2.25
C SER A 57 9.80 6.22 3.43
N ARG A 58 10.20 5.72 4.60
CA ARG A 58 10.41 6.47 5.84
C ARG A 58 11.59 7.44 5.75
N ASN A 59 12.54 7.18 4.85
CA ASN A 59 13.67 8.10 4.57
C ASN A 59 13.20 9.46 4.02
N TYR A 60 11.98 9.50 3.50
CA TYR A 60 11.35 10.70 2.94
C TYR A 60 10.21 11.21 3.84
N VAL A 61 10.10 10.77 5.09
CA VAL A 61 9.11 11.29 6.06
C VAL A 61 9.73 12.50 6.77
N ALA A 62 9.02 13.62 6.77
CA ALA A 62 9.49 14.81 7.46
C ALA A 62 9.53 14.58 8.99
N GLU A 63 10.40 15.30 9.68
CA GLU A 63 10.46 15.24 11.14
C GLU A 63 9.09 15.61 11.75
N GLY A 64 8.57 14.76 12.64
CA GLY A 64 7.27 14.93 13.27
C GLY A 64 6.06 14.46 12.45
N GLU A 65 6.24 13.97 11.23
CA GLU A 65 5.15 13.42 10.41
C GLU A 65 4.96 11.91 10.65
N ASN A 66 3.71 11.46 10.78
CA ASN A 66 3.40 10.03 10.82
C ASN A 66 3.49 9.44 9.41
N TYR A 67 4.23 8.34 9.26
CA TYR A 67 4.40 7.65 7.99
C TYR A 67 3.06 7.25 7.33
N THR A 68 2.09 6.76 8.09
CA THR A 68 0.79 6.34 7.55
C THR A 68 -0.04 7.53 7.09
N ASP A 69 0.05 8.69 7.77
CA ASP A 69 -0.60 9.94 7.33
C ASP A 69 -0.06 10.38 5.96
N LYS A 70 1.26 10.25 5.76
CA LYS A 70 1.91 10.57 4.49
C LYS A 70 1.43 9.67 3.35
N VAL A 71 1.39 8.35 3.58
CA VAL A 71 0.97 7.38 2.55
C VAL A 71 -0.46 7.63 2.09
N VAL A 72 -1.37 7.97 3.01
CA VAL A 72 -2.78 8.17 2.65
C VAL A 72 -3.04 9.44 1.84
N LYS A 73 -2.07 10.35 1.67
CA LYS A 73 -2.26 11.55 0.85
C LYS A 73 -2.48 11.24 -0.63
N ASN A 74 -2.09 10.05 -1.09
CA ASN A 74 -2.28 9.61 -2.46
C ASN A 74 -3.05 8.29 -2.50
N GLU A 75 -4.04 8.23 -3.39
CA GLU A 75 -4.97 7.11 -3.45
C GLU A 75 -4.31 5.83 -3.98
N LEU A 76 -3.51 5.92 -5.05
CA LEU A 76 -2.77 4.77 -5.57
C LEU A 76 -1.78 4.25 -4.52
N ALA A 77 -1.11 5.16 -3.80
CA ALA A 77 -0.22 4.79 -2.71
C ALA A 77 -0.98 4.04 -1.60
N THR A 78 -2.16 4.55 -1.25
CA THR A 78 -3.05 3.94 -0.25
C THR A 78 -3.47 2.53 -0.64
N ILE A 79 -3.95 2.34 -1.88
CA ILE A 79 -4.37 1.04 -2.39
C ILE A 79 -3.19 0.05 -2.33
N VAL A 80 -2.03 0.44 -2.83
CA VAL A 80 -0.85 -0.43 -2.79
C VAL A 80 -0.42 -0.73 -1.34
N LYS A 81 -0.51 0.23 -0.42
CA LYS A 81 -0.15 -0.02 0.99
C LYS A 81 -1.10 -0.97 1.70
N LEU A 82 -2.39 -0.88 1.42
CA LEU A 82 -3.38 -1.81 1.93
C LEU A 82 -3.12 -3.22 1.38
N MET A 83 -2.81 -3.35 0.09
CA MET A 83 -2.42 -4.63 -0.53
C MET A 83 -1.13 -5.22 0.07
N ASP A 84 -0.09 -4.41 0.24
CA ASP A 84 1.16 -4.79 0.92
C ASP A 84 0.86 -5.30 2.34
N ARG A 85 -0.03 -4.62 3.08
CA ARG A 85 -0.38 -5.07 4.44
C ARG A 85 -1.10 -6.42 4.45
N ILE A 86 -2.01 -6.66 3.50
CA ILE A 86 -2.68 -7.96 3.34
C ILE A 86 -1.63 -9.05 3.08
N ALA A 87 -0.73 -8.84 2.11
CA ALA A 87 0.32 -9.80 1.78
C ALA A 87 1.25 -10.08 2.97
N ASN A 88 1.58 -9.04 3.76
CA ASN A 88 2.38 -9.15 4.97
C ASN A 88 1.69 -10.01 6.05
N PHE A 89 0.39 -9.86 6.26
CA PHE A 89 -0.36 -10.73 7.18
C PHE A 89 -0.43 -12.17 6.65
N GLU A 90 -0.71 -12.36 5.37
CA GLU A 90 -0.73 -13.69 4.73
C GLU A 90 0.63 -14.42 4.89
N ASP A 91 1.77 -13.76 4.65
CA ASP A 91 3.10 -14.35 4.88
C ASP A 91 3.32 -14.70 6.35
N LEU A 92 2.92 -13.80 7.27
CA LEU A 92 3.06 -14.05 8.70
C LEU A 92 2.26 -15.28 9.15
N PHE A 93 1.02 -15.44 8.70
CA PHE A 93 0.21 -16.62 9.03
C PHE A 93 0.82 -17.90 8.45
N LEU A 94 1.31 -17.85 7.21
CA LEU A 94 2.01 -18.99 6.62
C LEU A 94 3.26 -19.38 7.43
N ARG A 95 4.02 -18.40 7.91
CA ARG A 95 5.20 -18.63 8.75
C ARG A 95 4.84 -19.25 10.10
N VAL A 96 3.85 -18.67 10.79
CA VAL A 96 3.35 -19.15 12.08
C VAL A 96 2.82 -20.59 11.97
N ASN A 97 2.06 -20.89 10.92
CA ASN A 97 1.55 -22.24 10.67
C ASN A 97 2.68 -23.25 10.43
N LYS A 98 3.73 -22.87 9.69
CA LYS A 98 4.90 -23.74 9.43
C LYS A 98 5.65 -24.12 10.71
N VAL A 99 5.72 -23.23 11.69
CA VAL A 99 6.42 -23.47 12.97
C VAL A 99 5.47 -23.85 14.13
N MET A 100 4.19 -24.10 13.82
CA MET A 100 3.13 -24.47 14.77
C MET A 100 2.95 -23.48 15.94
N GLY A 101 3.05 -22.18 15.67
CA GLY A 101 2.75 -21.15 16.66
C GLY A 101 3.56 -19.87 16.52
N PHE A 102 3.26 -18.90 17.39
CA PHE A 102 3.98 -17.63 17.44
C PHE A 102 5.25 -17.78 18.29
N ASN A 103 6.40 -17.65 17.64
CA ASN A 103 7.66 -17.43 18.35
C ASN A 103 7.85 -15.92 18.67
N PRO A 104 8.85 -15.53 19.47
CA PRO A 104 9.05 -14.13 19.85
C PRO A 104 9.21 -13.16 18.67
N GLU A 105 9.84 -13.60 17.57
CA GLU A 105 10.05 -12.80 16.37
C GLU A 105 8.71 -12.56 15.64
N SER A 106 7.95 -13.62 15.38
CA SER A 106 6.63 -13.55 14.76
C SER A 106 5.66 -12.72 15.60
N SER A 107 5.71 -12.83 16.93
CA SER A 107 4.90 -11.98 17.83
C SER A 107 5.27 -10.50 17.68
N LYS A 108 6.56 -10.17 17.66
CA LYS A 108 7.02 -8.78 17.47
C LYS A 108 6.55 -8.21 16.13
N ILE A 109 6.63 -9.01 15.06
CA ILE A 109 6.14 -8.63 13.73
C ILE A 109 4.62 -8.43 13.76
N ALA A 110 3.87 -9.36 14.37
CA ALA A 110 2.42 -9.27 14.52
C ALA A 110 2.00 -7.97 15.22
N PHE A 111 2.61 -7.66 16.37
CA PHE A 111 2.31 -6.42 17.11
C PHE A 111 2.55 -5.17 16.27
N LYS A 112 3.68 -5.11 15.54
CA LYS A 112 3.97 -4.01 14.61
C LYS A 112 2.90 -3.91 13.53
N TYR A 113 2.53 -5.03 12.92
CA TYR A 113 1.56 -5.05 11.82
C TYR A 113 0.18 -4.63 12.28
N VAL A 114 -0.28 -5.12 13.44
CA VAL A 114 -1.56 -4.71 14.05
C VAL A 114 -1.59 -3.20 14.31
N ALA A 115 -0.57 -2.66 14.99
CA ALA A 115 -0.51 -1.24 15.32
C ALA A 115 -0.53 -0.36 14.07
N GLU A 116 0.35 -0.63 13.10
CA GLU A 116 0.41 0.15 11.86
C GLU A 116 -0.87 0.00 11.01
N THR A 117 -1.57 -1.14 11.10
CA THR A 117 -2.83 -1.37 10.36
C THR A 117 -3.99 -0.60 10.96
N VAL A 118 -4.08 -0.52 12.29
CA VAL A 118 -5.11 0.28 12.96
C VAL A 118 -4.98 1.75 12.57
N ASP A 119 -3.75 2.29 12.61
CA ASP A 119 -3.48 3.66 12.18
C ASP A 119 -3.81 3.88 10.70
N LEU A 120 -3.36 2.98 9.83
CA LEU A 120 -3.63 3.05 8.39
C LEU A 120 -5.13 3.06 8.10
N LEU A 121 -5.91 2.13 8.66
CA LEU A 121 -7.35 2.05 8.43
C LEU A 121 -8.08 3.31 8.91
N SER A 122 -7.73 3.83 10.08
CA SER A 122 -8.26 5.08 10.61
C SER A 122 -8.01 6.26 9.66
N ASN A 123 -6.81 6.31 9.10
CA ASN A 123 -6.40 7.37 8.18
C ASN A 123 -7.06 7.27 6.81
N VAL A 124 -7.26 6.05 6.29
CA VAL A 124 -8.02 5.81 5.06
C VAL A 124 -9.47 6.26 5.20
N GLU A 125 -10.14 5.92 6.30
CA GLU A 125 -11.53 6.31 6.53
C GLU A 125 -11.71 7.83 6.65
N LYS A 126 -10.72 8.53 7.23
CA LYS A 126 -10.72 10.00 7.33
C LYS A 126 -10.48 10.66 5.98
N GLN A 127 -9.50 10.17 5.21
CA GLN A 127 -9.06 10.79 3.97
C GLN A 127 -10.00 10.48 2.80
N TYR A 128 -10.56 9.28 2.76
CA TYR A 128 -11.41 8.75 1.68
C TYR A 128 -12.76 8.27 2.19
N PRO A 129 -13.58 9.14 2.82
CA PRO A 129 -14.78 8.73 3.54
C PRO A 129 -15.90 8.19 2.64
N LYS A 130 -15.88 8.50 1.33
CA LYS A 130 -16.87 8.00 0.35
C LYS A 130 -16.43 6.65 -0.19
N GLU A 131 -15.20 6.58 -0.68
CA GLU A 131 -14.56 5.41 -1.26
C GLU A 131 -14.46 4.29 -0.23
N SER A 132 -14.23 4.62 1.05
CA SER A 132 -14.22 3.66 2.17
C SER A 132 -15.59 3.07 2.52
N LYS A 133 -16.67 3.52 1.87
CA LYS A 133 -18.04 3.02 2.03
C LYS A 133 -18.61 2.39 0.76
N ASP A 134 -17.88 2.47 -0.36
CA ASP A 134 -18.31 1.97 -1.65
C ASP A 134 -17.69 0.59 -1.93
N TRP A 135 -18.53 -0.44 -2.07
CA TRP A 135 -18.09 -1.81 -2.29
C TRP A 135 -17.48 -2.07 -3.65
N GLU A 136 -17.73 -1.20 -4.64
CA GLU A 136 -17.08 -1.30 -5.95
C GLU A 136 -15.66 -0.71 -5.92
N TYR A 137 -15.31 -0.01 -4.83
CA TYR A 137 -14.03 0.67 -4.71
C TYR A 137 -12.94 -0.19 -4.04
N PRO A 138 -11.70 -0.24 -4.58
CA PRO A 138 -10.62 -1.05 -4.02
C PRO A 138 -10.34 -0.77 -2.54
N LEU A 139 -10.45 0.50 -2.11
CA LEU A 139 -10.19 0.92 -0.72
C LEU A 139 -11.12 0.23 0.27
N ARG A 140 -12.43 0.14 -0.04
CA ARG A 140 -13.39 -0.56 0.82
C ARG A 140 -13.06 -2.04 0.93
N TYR A 141 -12.89 -2.69 -0.21
CA TYR A 141 -12.66 -4.13 -0.28
C TYR A 141 -11.41 -4.53 0.52
N GLN A 142 -10.30 -3.83 0.32
CA GLN A 142 -9.04 -4.12 1.00
C GLN A 142 -9.10 -3.79 2.49
N SER A 143 -9.74 -2.67 2.86
CA SER A 143 -9.93 -2.29 4.27
C SER A 143 -10.76 -3.32 5.03
N THR A 144 -11.80 -3.89 4.41
CA THR A 144 -12.58 -4.98 5.01
C THR A 144 -11.72 -6.22 5.24
N ARG A 145 -10.94 -6.66 4.24
CA ARG A 145 -10.04 -7.82 4.41
C ARG A 145 -9.02 -7.62 5.51
N LEU A 146 -8.48 -6.40 5.67
CA LEU A 146 -7.56 -6.10 6.77
C LEU A 146 -8.22 -6.18 8.14
N LYS A 147 -9.48 -5.73 8.27
CA LYS A 147 -10.23 -5.86 9.52
C LYS A 147 -10.42 -7.31 9.93
N ASP A 148 -10.59 -8.22 8.98
CA ASP A 148 -10.68 -9.66 9.26
C ASP A 148 -9.41 -10.20 9.93
N TYR A 149 -8.23 -9.74 9.52
CA TYR A 149 -6.97 -10.13 10.18
C TYR A 149 -6.77 -9.56 11.57
N LEU A 150 -7.42 -8.44 11.90
CA LEU A 150 -7.35 -7.82 13.24
C LEU A 150 -8.29 -8.46 14.26
N MET A 151 -9.25 -9.27 13.81
CA MET A 151 -10.24 -9.94 14.67
C MET A 151 -9.84 -11.39 15.02
N ILE A 152 -8.67 -11.85 14.56
CA ILE A 152 -8.06 -13.15 14.87
C ILE A 152 -7.11 -13.00 16.05
#